data_AF-A0A527ZHQ3-F1
#
_entry.id   AF-A0A527ZHQ3-F1
#
_cell.length_a   1.000
_cell.length_b   1.000
_cell.length_c   1.000
_cell.angle_alpha   90.00
_cell.angle_beta   90.00
_cell.angle_gamma   90.00
#
_symmetry.space_group_name_H-M   'P 1'
#
loop_
_entity.id
_entity.type
_entity.pdbx_description
1 polymer ?
#
loop_
_entity_poly.entity_id
_entity_poly.type
_entity_poly.pdbx_seq_one_letter_code
_entity_poly.pdbx_strand_id
1 'polypeptide(L)'
;SRAVALITDASKACILALNPSASKAALFSGSSITKLIGCSVMSNSMASDASKLQGSASLDTDCLISAGGVSLSNVVTTVCASPITQALPAADPFADLPAPPATNPCQNDNQSTLQPGTYCKGLTLSGNVTLSPGVYVIQGGDFKASSNANISGEGVIIYLAGTSGVRMNGTATVKLSAPTSGTYSGVLFYGDRANLAGSNTFNGTADSLLTGAVYFPTQSVDYLGNFSGKDGCTQVVASTVQWSGNTSIKHDCTSLGMREIPATQSVRLVE
;
A
#
# COMPACT_ATOMS: atom_id res chain seq x y z
N SER A 1 15.81 41.30 -0.74
CA SER A 1 16.21 39.92 -0.40
C SER A 1 15.88 39.03 -1.59
N ARG A 2 16.87 38.31 -2.11
CA ARG A 2 16.69 37.40 -3.26
C ARG A 2 16.57 36.00 -2.68
N ALA A 3 15.34 35.50 -2.52
CA ALA A 3 15.13 34.14 -2.04
C ALA A 3 15.48 33.16 -3.17
N VAL A 4 16.40 32.24 -2.91
CA VAL A 4 16.75 31.16 -3.83
C VAL A 4 16.10 29.89 -3.29
N ALA A 5 15.13 29.35 -4.04
CA ALA A 5 14.54 28.04 -3.75
C ALA A 5 15.45 26.96 -4.37
N LEU A 6 15.97 26.06 -3.55
CA LEU A 6 16.61 24.85 -4.04
C LEU A 6 15.52 23.79 -4.25
N ILE A 7 15.22 23.47 -5.50
CA ILE A 7 14.39 22.32 -5.85
C ILE A 7 15.32 21.10 -5.78
N THR A 8 15.25 20.35 -4.69
CA THR A 8 15.83 19.00 -4.67
C THR A 8 14.93 18.09 -5.50
N ASP A 9 15.53 17.22 -6.32
CA ASP A 9 14.84 16.30 -7.22
C ASP A 9 13.59 15.68 -6.58
N ALA A 10 12.52 15.53 -7.37
CA ALA A 10 11.26 14.97 -6.91
C ALA A 10 11.50 13.59 -6.30
N SER A 11 11.42 13.50 -4.97
CA SER A 11 11.56 12.25 -4.23
C SER A 11 10.45 11.29 -4.63
N LYS A 12 10.69 9.99 -4.44
CA LYS A 12 9.74 8.94 -4.77
C LYS A 12 9.34 8.23 -3.49
N ALA A 13 8.06 7.95 -3.33
CA ALA A 13 7.55 7.26 -2.16
C ALA A 13 7.43 5.76 -2.41
N CYS A 14 7.59 4.96 -1.37
CA CYS A 14 7.11 3.58 -1.35
C CYS A 14 5.81 3.45 -0.55
N ILE A 15 5.58 4.41 0.34
CA ILE A 15 4.38 4.54 1.16
C ILE A 15 3.88 5.98 1.05
N LEU A 16 2.64 6.15 0.61
CA LEU A 16 1.96 7.43 0.55
C LEU A 16 0.64 7.36 1.35
N ALA A 17 0.55 8.11 2.43
CA ALA A 17 -0.68 8.34 3.17
C ALA A 17 -1.37 9.61 2.64
N LEU A 18 -2.57 9.47 2.07
CA LEU A 18 -3.29 10.51 1.34
C LEU A 18 -4.17 11.40 2.23
N ASN A 19 -4.53 10.95 3.44
CA ASN A 19 -5.47 11.69 4.28
C ASN A 19 -4.88 13.06 4.71
N PRO A 20 -5.60 14.18 4.50
CA PRO A 20 -5.06 15.52 4.73
C PRO A 20 -5.02 15.95 6.20
N SER A 21 -5.69 15.23 7.11
CA SER A 21 -5.84 15.66 8.51
C SER A 21 -5.68 14.56 9.55
N ALA A 22 -5.50 13.30 9.14
CA ALA A 22 -5.41 12.18 10.08
C ALA A 22 -4.16 12.28 10.97
N SER A 23 -4.36 12.19 12.28
CA SER A 23 -3.27 11.89 13.20
C SER A 23 -2.70 10.51 12.86
N LYS A 24 -1.36 10.37 12.88
CA LYS A 24 -0.65 9.12 12.57
C LYS A 24 -1.04 8.54 11.20
N ALA A 25 -1.20 9.40 10.20
CA ALA A 25 -1.58 8.99 8.85
C ALA A 25 -0.61 7.94 8.26
N ALA A 26 0.69 8.05 8.55
CA ALA A 26 1.66 6.98 8.39
C ALA A 26 2.20 6.57 9.76
N LEU A 27 1.84 5.38 10.24
CA LEU A 27 2.20 4.88 11.57
C LEU A 27 3.07 3.62 11.47
N PHE A 28 4.28 3.68 12.00
CA PHE A 28 5.14 2.51 12.21
C PHE A 28 5.14 2.17 13.70
N SER A 29 4.77 0.94 14.05
CA SER A 29 4.48 0.55 15.44
C SER A 29 4.84 -0.90 15.76
N GLY A 30 4.78 -1.24 17.05
CA GLY A 30 5.15 -2.58 17.53
C GLY A 30 6.65 -2.77 17.55
N SER A 31 7.13 -3.88 16.99
CA SER A 31 8.56 -4.21 16.85
C SER A 31 8.97 -4.40 15.38
N SER A 32 8.28 -3.70 14.47
CA SER A 32 8.52 -3.82 13.03
C SER A 32 9.90 -3.34 12.62
N ILE A 33 10.55 -4.06 11.71
CA ILE A 33 11.75 -3.62 10.98
C ILE A 33 11.34 -3.37 9.53
N THR A 34 11.31 -2.11 9.12
CA THR A 34 10.92 -1.71 7.75
C THR A 34 12.11 -1.08 7.04
N LYS A 35 12.48 -1.63 5.88
CA LYS A 35 13.52 -1.06 5.01
C LYS A 35 12.91 -0.60 3.69
N LEU A 36 13.01 0.67 3.35
CA LEU A 36 12.51 1.29 2.12
C LEU A 36 13.72 1.76 1.32
N ILE A 37 14.09 0.99 0.30
CA ILE A 37 15.34 1.15 -0.44
C ILE A 37 15.09 2.08 -1.64
N GLY A 38 15.73 3.24 -1.64
CA GLY A 38 15.64 4.22 -2.73
C GLY A 38 14.32 4.99 -2.78
N CYS A 39 13.57 5.01 -1.68
CA CYS A 39 12.29 5.71 -1.57
C CYS A 39 12.01 6.23 -0.16
N SER A 40 11.12 7.21 -0.11
CA SER A 40 10.63 7.89 1.09
C SER A 40 9.30 7.34 1.59
N VAL A 41 8.94 7.73 2.81
CA VAL A 41 7.54 7.75 3.28
C VAL A 41 7.00 9.16 3.08
N MET A 42 5.82 9.27 2.47
CA MET A 42 5.10 10.54 2.29
C MET A 42 3.77 10.52 3.03
N SER A 43 3.47 11.60 3.75
CA SER A 43 2.18 11.82 4.41
C SER A 43 1.59 13.18 4.01
N ASN A 44 0.38 13.18 3.48
CA ASN A 44 -0.37 14.40 3.15
C ASN A 44 -1.04 15.04 4.37
N SER A 45 -0.98 14.39 5.54
CA SER A 45 -1.67 14.89 6.73
C SER A 45 -0.96 16.12 7.32
N MET A 46 -1.73 17.14 7.69
CA MET A 46 -1.26 18.34 8.39
C MET A 46 -1.14 18.15 9.91
N ALA A 47 -1.49 16.97 10.44
CA ALA A 47 -1.39 16.71 11.88
C ALA A 47 0.06 16.80 12.39
N SER A 48 0.25 17.19 13.66
CA SER A 48 1.58 17.29 14.28
C SER A 48 2.31 15.94 14.38
N ASP A 49 1.58 14.83 14.32
CA ASP A 49 2.11 13.47 14.28
C ASP A 49 1.70 12.71 13.00
N ALA A 50 1.59 13.42 11.88
CA ALA A 50 1.18 12.90 10.58
C ALA A 50 2.01 11.68 10.13
N SER A 51 3.32 11.68 10.37
CA SER A 51 4.15 10.47 10.33
C SER A 51 4.62 10.15 11.75
N LYS A 52 4.38 8.93 12.20
CA LYS A 52 4.70 8.50 13.56
C LYS A 52 5.45 7.19 13.58
N LEU A 53 6.53 7.15 14.37
CA LEU A 53 7.23 5.93 14.75
C LEU A 53 7.13 5.75 16.27
N GLN A 54 6.65 4.60 16.72
CA GLN A 54 6.47 4.29 18.14
C GLN A 54 6.76 2.82 18.48
N GLY A 55 6.84 2.51 19.77
CA GLY A 55 7.17 1.17 20.26
C GLY A 55 8.66 0.89 20.11
N SER A 56 9.02 -0.31 19.64
CA SER A 56 10.38 -0.73 19.31
C SER A 56 10.61 -0.81 17.80
N ALA A 57 9.74 -0.19 16.99
CA ALA A 57 9.86 -0.20 15.55
C ALA A 57 11.13 0.52 15.08
N SER A 58 11.70 0.04 13.97
CA SER A 58 12.83 0.63 13.24
C SER A 58 12.45 0.84 11.78
N LEU A 59 12.92 1.96 11.21
CA LEU A 59 12.67 2.35 9.84
C LEU A 59 13.98 2.81 9.19
N ASP A 60 14.24 2.29 8.00
CA ASP A 60 15.30 2.70 7.08
C ASP A 60 14.62 3.19 5.79
N THR A 61 14.84 4.43 5.39
CA THR A 61 14.16 5.06 4.25
C THR A 61 14.96 6.25 3.74
N ASP A 62 14.82 6.62 2.47
CA ASP A 62 15.54 7.80 1.95
C ASP A 62 15.17 9.07 2.72
N CYS A 63 13.87 9.29 2.95
CA CYS A 63 13.40 10.38 3.78
C CYS A 63 11.99 10.15 4.35
N LEU A 64 11.67 10.91 5.41
CA LEU A 64 10.31 11.11 5.89
C LEU A 64 9.82 12.47 5.43
N ILE A 65 8.77 12.50 4.62
CA ILE A 65 8.19 13.72 4.06
C ILE A 65 6.75 13.84 4.54
N SER A 66 6.36 15.00 5.06
CA SER A 66 5.04 15.21 5.64
C SER A 66 4.55 16.65 5.40
N ALA A 67 3.27 16.81 5.11
CA ALA A 67 2.61 18.12 5.12
C ALA A 67 2.50 18.69 6.55
N GLY A 68 2.40 17.82 7.54
CA GLY A 68 2.35 18.15 8.96
C GLY A 68 3.68 17.85 9.65
N GLY A 69 3.59 17.33 10.87
CA GLY A 69 4.74 16.97 11.69
C GLY A 69 5.16 15.51 11.58
N VAL A 70 6.30 15.21 12.19
CA VAL A 70 6.88 13.87 12.31
C VAL A 70 7.22 13.62 13.78
N SER A 71 6.72 12.51 14.34
CA SER A 71 6.90 12.14 15.75
C SER A 71 7.63 10.80 15.85
N LEU A 72 8.91 10.82 16.26
CA LEU A 72 9.76 9.63 16.31
C LEU A 72 10.09 9.27 17.76
N SER A 73 9.71 8.06 18.19
CA SER A 73 10.05 7.55 19.53
C SER A 73 11.40 6.83 19.57
N ASN A 74 11.94 6.46 18.41
CA ASN A 74 13.26 5.83 18.22
C ASN A 74 13.99 6.48 17.04
N VAL A 75 15.28 6.17 16.89
CA VAL A 75 16.08 6.63 15.75
C VAL A 75 15.60 5.96 14.46
N VAL A 76 15.51 6.75 13.40
CA VAL A 76 15.27 6.33 12.01
C VAL A 76 16.58 6.46 11.25
N THR A 77 16.90 5.51 10.38
CA THR A 77 18.01 5.64 9.43
C THR A 77 17.48 6.35 8.19
N THR A 78 18.03 7.51 7.85
CA THR A 78 17.65 8.26 6.65
C THR A 78 18.84 8.66 5.80
N VAL A 79 18.62 8.77 4.49
CA VAL A 79 19.59 9.39 3.56
C VAL A 79 19.51 10.91 3.66
N CYS A 80 18.31 11.47 3.81
CA CYS A 80 18.14 12.91 4.04
C CYS A 80 18.64 13.32 5.43
N ALA A 81 19.12 14.57 5.56
CA ALA A 81 19.70 15.08 6.81
C ALA A 81 18.68 15.20 7.96
N SER A 82 17.41 15.44 7.64
CA SER A 82 16.31 15.51 8.60
C SER A 82 14.97 15.26 7.88
N PRO A 83 13.91 14.82 8.60
CA PRO A 83 12.56 14.77 8.05
C PRO A 83 12.14 16.13 7.45
N ILE A 84 11.42 16.08 6.33
CA ILE A 84 10.88 17.26 5.65
C ILE A 84 9.44 17.43 6.10
N THR A 85 9.16 18.52 6.82
CA THR A 85 7.82 18.89 7.29
C THR A 85 7.29 20.09 6.52
N GLN A 86 5.99 20.38 6.64
CA GLN A 86 5.34 21.49 5.91
C GLN A 86 5.50 21.38 4.39
N ALA A 87 5.67 20.15 3.89
CA ALA A 87 5.76 19.88 2.47
C ALA A 87 4.37 20.04 1.80
N LEU A 88 4.32 20.29 0.50
CA LEU A 88 3.04 20.29 -0.22
C LEU A 88 2.46 18.86 -0.25
N PRO A 89 1.13 18.69 -0.18
CA PRO A 89 0.55 17.36 -0.37
C PRO A 89 0.93 16.77 -1.74
N ALA A 90 1.30 15.49 -1.75
CA ALA A 90 1.52 14.75 -2.99
C ALA A 90 0.18 14.39 -3.64
N ALA A 91 0.13 14.41 -4.97
CA ALA A 91 -1.03 13.95 -5.72
C ALA A 91 -1.20 12.42 -5.59
N ASP A 92 -2.44 11.94 -5.70
CA ASP A 92 -2.71 10.50 -5.79
C ASP A 92 -2.23 9.96 -7.16
N PRO A 93 -1.22 9.07 -7.20
CA PRO A 93 -0.65 8.56 -8.46
C PRO A 93 -1.60 7.67 -9.25
N PHE A 94 -2.68 7.20 -8.63
CA PHE A 94 -3.66 6.33 -9.25
C PHE A 94 -5.02 7.01 -9.41
N ALA A 95 -5.12 8.35 -9.25
CA ALA A 95 -6.38 9.07 -9.36
C ALA A 95 -7.10 8.88 -10.71
N ASP A 96 -6.33 8.64 -11.78
CA ASP A 96 -6.81 8.40 -13.14
C ASP A 96 -7.24 6.94 -13.39
N LEU A 97 -6.91 6.01 -12.48
CA LEU A 97 -7.18 4.60 -12.65
C LEU A 97 -8.70 4.33 -12.56
N PRO A 98 -9.35 3.84 -13.63
CA PRO A 98 -10.78 3.56 -13.59
C PRO A 98 -11.08 2.38 -12.64
N ALA A 99 -12.23 2.39 -11.98
CA ALA A 99 -12.67 1.22 -11.22
C ALA A 99 -12.94 0.04 -12.18
N PRO A 100 -12.42 -1.17 -11.88
CA PRO A 100 -12.77 -2.37 -12.65
C PRO A 100 -14.28 -2.61 -12.71
N PRO A 101 -14.85 -2.82 -13.90
CA PRO A 101 -16.28 -3.02 -14.05
C PRO A 101 -16.70 -4.40 -13.51
N ALA A 102 -17.82 -4.45 -12.80
CA ALA A 102 -18.45 -5.71 -12.44
C ALA A 102 -19.01 -6.43 -13.70
N THR A 103 -18.95 -7.74 -13.68
CA THR A 103 -19.36 -8.65 -14.75
C THR A 103 -20.48 -9.57 -14.26
N ASN A 104 -21.41 -9.92 -15.13
CA ASN A 104 -22.45 -10.91 -14.84
C ASN A 104 -22.34 -12.10 -15.83
N PRO A 105 -22.67 -13.33 -15.41
CA PRO A 105 -23.07 -13.71 -14.05
C PRO A 105 -21.91 -13.68 -13.04
N CYS A 106 -22.24 -13.74 -11.75
CA CYS A 106 -21.24 -13.85 -10.68
C CYS A 106 -20.47 -15.19 -10.80
N GLN A 107 -19.20 -15.18 -10.42
CA GLN A 107 -18.34 -16.36 -10.37
C GLN A 107 -18.64 -17.25 -9.15
N ASN A 108 -18.27 -18.53 -9.27
CA ASN A 108 -18.31 -19.50 -8.17
C ASN A 108 -16.95 -19.52 -7.45
N ASP A 109 -16.97 -19.56 -6.12
CA ASP A 109 -15.81 -19.60 -5.23
C ASP A 109 -15.42 -21.02 -4.76
N ASN A 110 -16.24 -22.03 -5.07
CA ASN A 110 -16.01 -23.42 -4.63
C ASN A 110 -15.06 -24.20 -5.55
N GLN A 111 -13.89 -23.63 -5.84
CA GLN A 111 -12.88 -24.25 -6.70
C GLN A 111 -11.47 -23.99 -6.15
N SER A 112 -10.55 -24.93 -6.39
CA SER A 112 -9.13 -24.75 -6.08
C SER A 112 -8.44 -23.80 -7.05
N THR A 113 -8.97 -23.63 -8.26
CA THR A 113 -8.49 -22.65 -9.23
C THR A 113 -9.64 -21.73 -9.59
N LEU A 114 -9.52 -20.46 -9.23
CA LEU A 114 -10.52 -19.44 -9.50
C LEU A 114 -10.25 -18.73 -10.82
N GLN A 115 -11.33 -18.31 -11.46
CA GLN A 115 -11.31 -17.56 -12.71
C GLN A 115 -11.61 -16.09 -12.44
N PRO A 116 -11.04 -15.17 -13.24
CA PRO A 116 -11.36 -13.76 -13.13
C PRO A 116 -12.86 -13.50 -13.37
N GLY A 117 -13.37 -12.46 -12.74
CA GLY A 117 -14.78 -12.06 -12.80
C GLY A 117 -15.26 -11.48 -11.47
N THR A 118 -16.58 -11.41 -11.31
CA THR A 118 -17.19 -10.79 -10.13
C THR A 118 -17.66 -11.81 -9.11
N TYR A 119 -17.26 -11.65 -7.86
CA TYR A 119 -17.67 -12.44 -6.70
C TYR A 119 -18.63 -11.61 -5.86
N CYS A 120 -19.92 -11.94 -5.94
CA CYS A 120 -21.02 -11.07 -5.48
C CYS A 120 -21.40 -11.20 -4.00
N LYS A 121 -20.74 -12.08 -3.25
CA LYS A 121 -21.00 -12.34 -1.82
C LYS A 121 -19.70 -12.27 -1.01
N GLY A 122 -18.75 -11.46 -1.46
CA GLY A 122 -17.36 -11.56 -1.07
C GLY A 122 -16.67 -12.80 -1.65
N LEU A 123 -15.45 -13.05 -1.19
CA LEU A 123 -14.64 -14.19 -1.57
C LEU A 123 -13.83 -14.67 -0.37
N THR A 124 -14.24 -15.80 0.23
CA THR A 124 -13.51 -16.41 1.34
C THR A 124 -12.69 -17.60 0.84
N LEU A 125 -11.38 -17.50 0.96
CA LEU A 125 -10.42 -18.49 0.49
C LEU A 125 -9.89 -19.33 1.65
N SER A 126 -9.80 -20.65 1.43
CA SER A 126 -9.29 -21.63 2.40
C SER A 126 -8.63 -22.80 1.66
N GLY A 127 -7.67 -23.47 2.29
CA GLY A 127 -6.88 -24.51 1.63
C GLY A 127 -5.97 -23.95 0.55
N ASN A 128 -5.70 -24.73 -0.50
CA ASN A 128 -4.87 -24.29 -1.63
C ASN A 128 -5.75 -23.69 -2.72
N VAL A 129 -5.55 -22.41 -3.02
CA VAL A 129 -6.30 -21.68 -4.05
C VAL A 129 -5.35 -20.99 -5.02
N THR A 130 -5.56 -21.18 -6.32
CA THR A 130 -4.85 -20.47 -7.37
C THR A 130 -5.80 -19.53 -8.11
N LEU A 131 -5.42 -18.27 -8.24
CA LEU A 131 -6.12 -17.27 -9.05
C LEU A 131 -5.52 -17.26 -10.46
N SER A 132 -6.33 -17.55 -11.46
CA SER A 132 -5.93 -17.37 -12.87
C SER A 132 -5.72 -15.87 -13.17
N PRO A 133 -4.82 -15.48 -14.10
CA PRO A 133 -4.57 -14.08 -14.41
C PRO A 133 -5.85 -13.33 -14.80
N GLY A 134 -6.01 -12.09 -14.34
CA GLY A 134 -7.13 -11.24 -14.70
C GLY A 134 -7.70 -10.41 -13.55
N VAL A 135 -8.91 -9.88 -13.79
CA VAL A 135 -9.60 -8.95 -12.89
C VAL A 135 -10.57 -9.70 -11.98
N TYR A 136 -10.42 -9.53 -10.68
CA TYR A 136 -11.32 -10.05 -9.65
C TYR A 136 -12.06 -8.89 -9.00
N VAL A 137 -13.36 -8.78 -9.22
CA VAL A 137 -14.21 -7.78 -8.56
C VAL A 137 -14.91 -8.44 -7.38
N ILE A 138 -14.65 -7.97 -6.17
CA ILE A 138 -15.22 -8.49 -4.94
C ILE A 138 -16.27 -7.49 -4.44
N GLN A 139 -17.52 -7.94 -4.32
CA GLN A 139 -18.64 -7.11 -3.86
C GLN A 139 -19.56 -7.89 -2.93
N GLY A 140 -20.31 -7.18 -2.07
CA GLY A 140 -21.27 -7.82 -1.15
C GLY A 140 -20.61 -8.63 -0.02
N GLY A 141 -19.31 -8.44 0.21
CA GLY A 141 -18.50 -9.12 1.22
C GLY A 141 -17.00 -8.92 0.94
N ASP A 142 -16.12 -9.39 1.81
CA ASP A 142 -14.68 -9.12 1.70
C ASP A 142 -13.93 -10.13 0.84
N PHE A 143 -12.73 -9.73 0.40
CA PHE A 143 -11.68 -10.67 0.09
C PHE A 143 -11.07 -11.18 1.39
N LYS A 144 -11.32 -12.43 1.74
CA LYS A 144 -10.89 -13.03 3.00
C LYS A 144 -9.96 -14.23 2.78
N ALA A 145 -8.73 -14.14 3.27
CA ALA A 145 -7.83 -15.30 3.37
C ALA A 145 -7.97 -15.93 4.76
N SER A 146 -8.55 -17.13 4.83
CA SER A 146 -8.72 -17.88 6.09
C SER A 146 -7.39 -18.37 6.65
N SER A 147 -7.36 -18.73 7.93
CA SER A 147 -6.18 -19.34 8.55
C SER A 147 -5.71 -20.55 7.75
N ASN A 148 -4.39 -20.65 7.54
CA ASN A 148 -3.73 -21.72 6.77
C ASN A 148 -4.14 -21.79 5.29
N ALA A 149 -4.78 -20.75 4.74
CA ALA A 149 -4.96 -20.66 3.29
C ALA A 149 -3.59 -20.48 2.60
N ASN A 150 -3.39 -21.18 1.49
CA ASN A 150 -2.26 -21.02 0.59
C ASN A 150 -2.79 -20.50 -0.74
N ILE A 151 -2.59 -19.21 -1.00
CA ILE A 151 -3.18 -18.51 -2.14
C ILE A 151 -2.06 -18.10 -3.09
N SER A 152 -2.16 -18.49 -4.36
CA SER A 152 -1.21 -18.11 -5.40
C SER A 152 -1.91 -17.47 -6.60
N GLY A 153 -1.21 -16.61 -7.33
CA GLY A 153 -1.76 -15.99 -8.55
C GLY A 153 -0.80 -14.98 -9.15
N GLU A 154 -0.68 -14.98 -10.47
CA GLU A 154 0.16 -14.04 -11.20
C GLU A 154 -0.69 -13.25 -12.20
N GLY A 155 -0.37 -11.97 -12.37
CA GLY A 155 -1.12 -11.12 -13.29
C GLY A 155 -2.56 -10.87 -12.84
N VAL A 156 -2.79 -10.71 -11.54
CA VAL A 156 -4.12 -10.52 -10.96
C VAL A 156 -4.30 -9.10 -10.41
N ILE A 157 -5.51 -8.58 -10.51
CA ILE A 157 -5.96 -7.41 -9.74
C ILE A 157 -7.19 -7.80 -8.93
N ILE A 158 -7.16 -7.47 -7.64
CA ILE A 158 -8.28 -7.64 -6.72
C ILE A 158 -8.89 -6.26 -6.45
N TYR A 159 -10.09 -6.02 -6.97
CA TYR A 159 -10.87 -4.81 -6.74
C TYR A 159 -11.95 -5.03 -5.68
N LEU A 160 -11.99 -4.17 -4.67
CA LEU A 160 -12.93 -4.25 -3.56
C LEU A 160 -14.02 -3.19 -3.78
N ALA A 161 -15.15 -3.61 -4.35
CA ALA A 161 -16.24 -2.73 -4.74
C ALA A 161 -17.19 -2.43 -3.56
N GLY A 162 -17.74 -1.21 -3.54
CA GLY A 162 -18.63 -0.76 -2.47
C GLY A 162 -17.95 -0.82 -1.11
N THR A 163 -18.61 -1.39 -0.11
CA THR A 163 -18.09 -1.45 1.27
C THR A 163 -17.15 -2.63 1.53
N SER A 164 -16.78 -3.38 0.49
CA SER A 164 -15.91 -4.56 0.61
C SER A 164 -14.49 -4.16 1.01
N GLY A 165 -13.81 -5.02 1.77
CA GLY A 165 -12.41 -4.81 2.13
C GLY A 165 -11.56 -6.07 1.98
N VAL A 166 -10.34 -5.99 2.49
CA VAL A 166 -9.40 -7.11 2.59
C VAL A 166 -9.25 -7.56 4.04
N ARG A 167 -9.35 -8.86 4.27
CA ARG A 167 -9.11 -9.49 5.58
C ARG A 167 -8.24 -10.74 5.44
N MET A 168 -6.95 -10.61 5.72
CA MET A 168 -6.02 -11.75 5.73
C MET A 168 -5.66 -12.14 7.16
N ASN A 169 -5.66 -13.44 7.47
CA ASN A 169 -5.30 -13.96 8.80
C ASN A 169 -3.80 -14.32 8.87
N GLY A 170 -3.18 -14.16 10.05
CA GLY A 170 -1.72 -14.24 10.22
C GLY A 170 -1.04 -15.58 9.90
N THR A 171 -1.78 -16.68 9.75
CA THR A 171 -1.22 -17.98 9.33
C THR A 171 -1.49 -18.33 7.87
N ALA A 172 -2.11 -17.42 7.10
CA ALA A 172 -2.24 -17.59 5.66
C ALA A 172 -0.91 -17.29 4.95
N THR A 173 -0.62 -18.05 3.89
CA THR A 173 0.47 -17.78 2.96
C THR A 173 -0.12 -17.29 1.64
N VAL A 174 0.15 -16.03 1.29
CA VAL A 174 -0.42 -15.38 0.10
C VAL A 174 0.70 -14.93 -0.83
N LYS A 175 0.70 -15.41 -2.07
CA LYS A 175 1.70 -15.12 -3.11
C LYS A 175 1.00 -14.59 -4.36
N LEU A 176 0.85 -13.28 -4.45
CA LEU A 176 0.12 -12.63 -5.55
C LEU A 176 0.99 -11.59 -6.25
N SER A 177 0.90 -11.51 -7.58
CA SER A 177 1.52 -10.45 -8.38
C SER A 177 0.54 -9.74 -9.30
N ALA A 178 0.67 -8.42 -9.36
CA ALA A 178 -0.08 -7.57 -10.28
C ALA A 178 0.25 -7.90 -11.76
N PRO A 179 -0.65 -7.57 -12.70
CA PRO A 179 -0.30 -7.58 -14.11
C PRO A 179 0.86 -6.61 -14.40
N THR A 180 1.73 -6.95 -15.35
CA THR A 180 2.88 -6.12 -15.75
C THR A 180 2.59 -5.24 -16.98
N SER A 181 1.35 -5.29 -17.50
CA SER A 181 0.90 -4.52 -18.65
C SER A 181 -0.62 -4.30 -18.61
N GLY A 182 -1.14 -3.47 -19.52
CA GLY A 182 -2.56 -3.13 -19.60
C GLY A 182 -2.99 -2.05 -18.61
N THR A 183 -4.29 -1.75 -18.56
CA THR A 183 -4.88 -0.66 -17.77
C THR A 183 -4.49 -0.71 -16.30
N TYR A 184 -4.42 -1.90 -15.72
CA TYR A 184 -4.18 -2.14 -14.29
C TYR A 184 -2.73 -2.54 -13.98
N SER A 185 -1.81 -2.33 -14.92
CA SER A 185 -0.39 -2.66 -14.74
C SER A 185 0.15 -2.13 -13.41
N GLY A 186 0.76 -3.02 -12.63
CA GLY A 186 1.39 -2.70 -11.36
C GLY A 186 0.44 -2.53 -10.17
N VAL A 187 -0.87 -2.66 -10.34
CA VAL A 187 -1.85 -2.53 -9.24
C VAL A 187 -2.39 -3.90 -8.86
N LEU A 188 -2.15 -4.32 -7.61
CA LEU A 188 -2.56 -5.63 -7.10
C LEU A 188 -3.88 -5.57 -6.33
N PHE A 189 -4.02 -4.60 -5.44
CA PHE A 189 -5.24 -4.35 -4.68
C PHE A 189 -5.73 -2.94 -4.95
N TYR A 190 -7.03 -2.80 -5.17
CA TYR A 190 -7.67 -1.51 -5.39
C TYR A 190 -9.02 -1.46 -4.65
N GLY A 191 -9.15 -0.56 -3.67
CA GLY A 191 -10.41 -0.30 -2.98
C GLY A 191 -11.25 0.80 -3.63
N ASP A 192 -12.57 0.62 -3.60
CA ASP A 192 -13.53 1.62 -4.08
C ASP A 192 -13.32 2.99 -3.41
N ARG A 193 -13.17 4.04 -4.24
CA ARG A 193 -12.98 5.41 -3.77
C ARG A 193 -14.19 5.98 -3.03
N ALA A 194 -15.38 5.41 -3.25
CA ALA A 194 -16.59 5.81 -2.55
C ALA A 194 -16.68 5.23 -1.12
N ASN A 195 -15.82 4.26 -0.77
CA ASN A 195 -15.81 3.69 0.57
C ASN A 195 -14.94 4.55 1.51
N LEU A 196 -15.60 5.34 2.37
CA LEU A 196 -14.93 6.31 3.25
C LEU A 196 -14.60 5.77 4.65
N ALA A 197 -15.02 4.54 4.98
CA ALA A 197 -14.88 3.96 6.32
C ALA A 197 -14.28 2.55 6.33
N GLY A 198 -13.81 2.06 5.17
CA GLY A 198 -13.18 0.76 5.05
C GLY A 198 -11.85 0.69 5.81
N SER A 199 -11.58 -0.48 6.39
CA SER A 199 -10.24 -0.88 6.85
C SER A 199 -9.86 -2.19 6.17
N ASN A 200 -8.60 -2.26 5.76
CA ASN A 200 -8.04 -3.37 4.99
C ASN A 200 -6.84 -3.94 5.74
N THR A 201 -6.97 -5.18 6.20
CA THR A 201 -5.93 -5.84 7.00
C THR A 201 -5.17 -6.84 6.15
N PHE A 202 -3.87 -6.59 6.01
CA PHE A 202 -2.91 -7.47 5.36
C PHE A 202 -2.05 -8.12 6.45
N ASN A 203 -2.38 -9.36 6.79
CA ASN A 203 -1.64 -10.16 7.74
C ASN A 203 -1.37 -11.54 7.14
N GLY A 204 -0.17 -12.06 7.35
CA GLY A 204 0.30 -13.29 6.74
C GLY A 204 1.68 -13.67 7.26
N THR A 205 2.14 -14.83 6.81
CA THR A 205 3.43 -15.40 7.24
C THR A 205 4.63 -14.73 6.56
N ALA A 206 5.84 -15.06 7.00
CA ALA A 206 7.08 -14.65 6.34
C ALA A 206 7.25 -15.22 4.92
N ASP A 207 6.51 -16.28 4.58
CA ASP A 207 6.51 -16.87 3.23
C ASP A 207 5.57 -16.16 2.25
N SER A 208 4.83 -15.15 2.72
CA SER A 208 3.87 -14.41 1.92
C SER A 208 4.54 -13.30 1.11
N LEU A 209 4.10 -13.11 -0.13
CA LEU A 209 4.67 -12.17 -1.10
C LEU A 209 3.54 -11.46 -1.85
N LEU A 210 3.52 -10.13 -1.79
CA LEU A 210 2.64 -9.29 -2.61
C LEU A 210 3.50 -8.44 -3.54
N THR A 211 3.36 -8.61 -4.84
CA THR A 211 4.07 -7.80 -5.83
C THR A 211 3.09 -6.88 -6.55
N GLY A 212 3.23 -5.58 -6.36
CA GLY A 212 2.31 -4.58 -6.89
C GLY A 212 1.90 -3.53 -5.86
N ALA A 213 1.10 -2.58 -6.32
CA ALA A 213 0.55 -1.51 -5.49
C ALA A 213 -0.70 -1.99 -4.72
N VAL A 214 -0.75 -1.59 -3.46
CA VAL A 214 -1.89 -1.70 -2.56
C VAL A 214 -2.53 -0.31 -2.49
N TYR A 215 -3.63 -0.11 -3.20
CA TYR A 215 -4.25 1.20 -3.44
C TYR A 215 -5.63 1.32 -2.79
N PHE A 216 -5.74 2.16 -1.75
CA PHE A 216 -6.94 2.34 -0.93
C PHE A 216 -7.12 3.82 -0.57
N PRO A 217 -7.45 4.70 -1.53
CA PRO A 217 -7.27 6.15 -1.39
C PRO A 217 -8.07 6.79 -0.27
N THR A 218 -9.18 6.17 0.13
CA THR A 218 -10.12 6.67 1.15
C THR A 218 -10.21 5.79 2.39
N GLN A 219 -9.47 4.69 2.44
CA GLN A 219 -9.60 3.64 3.45
C GLN A 219 -8.26 3.41 4.15
N SER A 220 -8.29 2.88 5.37
CA SER A 220 -7.07 2.52 6.09
C SER A 220 -6.50 1.19 5.59
N VAL A 221 -5.17 1.09 5.61
CA VAL A 221 -4.42 -0.16 5.39
C VAL A 221 -3.63 -0.49 6.64
N ASP A 222 -3.95 -1.63 7.25
CA ASP A 222 -3.24 -2.20 8.39
C ASP A 222 -2.34 -3.34 7.90
N TYR A 223 -1.05 -3.06 7.79
CA TYR A 223 -0.03 -3.96 7.28
C TYR A 223 0.71 -4.64 8.43
N LEU A 224 0.20 -5.81 8.81
CA LEU A 224 0.64 -6.56 9.99
C LEU A 224 1.56 -7.73 9.63
N GLY A 225 1.50 -8.22 8.38
CA GLY A 225 2.31 -9.33 7.88
C GLY A 225 3.64 -8.89 7.28
N ASN A 226 4.46 -9.87 6.89
CA ASN A 226 5.83 -9.64 6.42
C ASN A 226 5.97 -9.68 4.89
N PHE A 227 5.04 -9.09 4.14
CA PHE A 227 5.10 -9.16 2.68
C PHE A 227 6.00 -8.07 2.09
N SER A 228 6.92 -8.49 1.23
CA SER A 228 7.81 -7.62 0.44
C SER A 228 7.68 -7.84 -1.07
N GLY A 229 7.15 -8.99 -1.50
CA GLY A 229 7.05 -9.34 -2.92
C GLY A 229 8.41 -9.69 -3.55
N LYS A 230 8.39 -10.02 -4.85
CA LYS A 230 9.61 -10.21 -5.64
C LYS A 230 10.46 -8.94 -5.62
N ASP A 231 11.73 -9.10 -5.25
CA ASP A 231 12.72 -8.02 -5.15
C ASP A 231 12.32 -6.82 -4.28
N GLY A 232 11.32 -6.95 -3.39
CA GLY A 232 10.84 -5.85 -2.54
C GLY A 232 9.75 -4.98 -3.19
N CYS A 233 9.11 -5.40 -4.27
CA CYS A 233 8.16 -4.57 -5.00
C CYS A 233 6.71 -4.62 -4.49
N THR A 234 6.51 -4.33 -3.21
CA THR A 234 5.20 -3.95 -2.66
C THR A 234 5.17 -2.44 -2.41
N GLN A 235 4.23 -1.71 -3.02
CA GLN A 235 4.05 -0.28 -2.76
C GLN A 235 2.67 -0.02 -2.13
N VAL A 236 2.55 0.99 -1.27
CA VAL A 236 1.27 1.27 -0.57
C VAL A 236 0.86 2.73 -0.75
N VAL A 237 -0.36 2.94 -1.24
CA VAL A 237 -1.02 4.24 -1.34
C VAL A 237 -2.40 4.12 -0.69
N ALA A 238 -2.61 4.74 0.47
CA ALA A 238 -3.87 4.61 1.19
C ALA A 238 -4.27 5.91 1.89
N SER A 239 -5.49 6.00 2.43
CA SER A 239 -5.90 7.14 3.26
C SER A 239 -4.98 7.24 4.49
N THR A 240 -4.87 6.14 5.23
CA THR A 240 -3.88 5.98 6.31
C THR A 240 -3.21 4.62 6.21
N VAL A 241 -1.95 4.54 6.63
CA VAL A 241 -1.16 3.32 6.63
C VAL A 241 -0.65 3.07 8.05
N GLN A 242 -1.05 1.95 8.63
CA GLN A 242 -0.41 1.42 9.83
C GLN A 242 0.46 0.23 9.44
N TRP A 243 1.71 0.27 9.85
CA TRP A 243 2.71 -0.75 9.60
C TRP A 243 3.21 -1.32 10.91
N SER A 244 3.10 -2.64 11.06
CA SER A 244 3.65 -3.37 12.22
C SER A 244 4.36 -4.67 11.86
N GLY A 245 4.36 -5.06 10.57
CA GLY A 245 5.13 -6.20 10.07
C GLY A 245 6.58 -5.85 9.70
N ASN A 246 7.44 -6.86 9.56
CA ASN A 246 8.81 -6.71 9.06
C ASN A 246 8.83 -6.77 7.53
N THR A 247 9.50 -5.84 6.86
CA THR A 247 9.61 -5.87 5.39
C THR A 247 10.86 -5.20 4.86
N SER A 248 11.16 -5.49 3.60
CA SER A 248 12.05 -4.71 2.75
C SER A 248 11.33 -4.38 1.45
N ILE A 249 11.11 -3.09 1.19
CA ILE A 249 10.47 -2.55 0.00
C ILE A 249 11.50 -1.79 -0.85
N LYS A 250 11.39 -1.84 -2.17
CA LYS A 250 12.22 -1.06 -3.10
C LYS A 250 11.39 -0.08 -3.91
N HIS A 251 12.03 1.01 -4.29
CA HIS A 251 11.48 2.00 -5.21
C HIS A 251 11.33 1.48 -6.65
N ASP A 252 12.43 1.03 -7.26
CA ASP A 252 12.46 0.69 -8.68
C ASP A 252 11.82 -0.67 -8.93
N CYS A 253 10.57 -0.60 -9.35
CA CYS A 253 9.74 -1.73 -9.74
C CYS A 253 9.24 -1.58 -11.18
N THR A 254 9.90 -0.73 -11.98
CA THR A 254 9.51 -0.41 -13.36
C THR A 254 9.50 -1.65 -14.25
N SER A 255 10.47 -2.55 -14.05
CA SER A 255 10.55 -3.86 -14.74
C SER A 255 9.35 -4.77 -14.48
N LEU A 256 8.55 -4.49 -13.45
CA LEU A 256 7.34 -5.21 -13.08
C LEU A 256 6.07 -4.45 -13.47
N GLY A 257 6.19 -3.41 -14.32
CA GLY A 257 5.06 -2.61 -14.80
C GLY A 257 4.47 -1.67 -13.74
N MET A 258 5.20 -1.44 -12.64
CA MET A 258 4.76 -0.54 -11.57
C MET A 258 5.10 0.91 -11.88
N ARG A 259 4.15 1.80 -11.57
CA ARG A 259 4.34 3.25 -11.68
C ARG A 259 5.12 3.75 -10.46
N GLU A 260 5.85 4.84 -10.63
CA GLU A 260 6.44 5.55 -9.51
C GLU A 260 5.37 6.26 -8.68
N ILE A 261 5.52 6.27 -7.36
CA ILE A 261 4.69 7.06 -6.47
C ILE A 261 5.42 8.38 -6.20
N PRO A 262 4.80 9.54 -6.48
CA PRO A 262 5.43 10.81 -6.20
C PRO A 262 5.53 11.03 -4.69
N ALA A 263 6.70 11.49 -4.23
CA ALA A 263 6.78 12.30 -3.03
C ALA A 263 6.97 13.76 -3.49
N THR A 264 6.30 14.69 -2.81
CA THR A 264 6.33 16.12 -3.20
C THR A 264 7.75 16.68 -3.27
N GLN A 265 7.92 17.74 -4.06
CA GLN A 265 9.09 18.61 -4.00
C GLN A 265 9.12 19.33 -2.65
N SER A 266 10.28 19.41 -2.01
CA SER A 266 10.49 20.26 -0.85
C SER A 266 11.00 21.63 -1.31
N VAL A 267 10.26 22.70 -0.99
CA VAL A 267 10.78 24.06 -1.12
C VAL A 267 11.52 24.39 0.17
N ARG A 268 12.85 24.31 0.16
CA ARG A 268 13.66 24.81 1.27
C ARG A 268 14.09 26.23 0.95
N LEU A 269 13.67 27.19 1.79
CA LEU A 269 14.27 28.52 1.80
C LEU A 269 15.67 28.40 2.39
N VAL A 270 16.68 28.79 1.60
CA VAL A 270 18.05 28.95 2.10
C VAL A 270 18.26 30.45 2.29
N GLU A 271 18.55 30.88 3.53
CA GLU A 271 19.00 32.25 3.83
C GLU A 271 20.45 32.46 3.39
#